data_AF-A0A7C4N0G6-F1
#
_entry.id   AF-A0A7C4N0G6-F1
#
_cell.length_a   1.000
_cell.length_b   1.000
_cell.length_c   1.000
_cell.angle_alpha   90.00
_cell.angle_beta   90.00
_cell.angle_gamma   90.00
#
_symmetry.space_group_name_H-M   'P 1'
#
loop_
_entity.id
_entity.type
_entity.pdbx_description
1 polymer ?
#
loop_
_entity_poly.entity_id
_entity_poly.type
_entity_poly.pdbx_seq_one_letter_code
_entity_poly.pdbx_strand_id
1 'polypeptide(L)' 'TPEMETKVKNLFAVGDGAGISRGLLQASASGMLAARAIAARLKGGTA' A
#
# COMPACT_ATOMS: atom_id res chain seq x y z
N THR A 1 0.13 3.28 -8.44
CA THR A 1 1.37 2.49 -8.58
C THR A 1 1.05 1.06 -8.20
N PRO A 2 1.82 0.05 -8.67
CA PRO A 2 1.61 -1.35 -8.28
C PRO A 2 1.65 -1.57 -6.74
N GLU A 3 2.36 -0.71 -6.02
CA GLU A 3 2.63 -0.81 -4.57
C GLU A 3 1.70 0.05 -3.70
N MET A 4 0.72 0.74 -4.30
CA MET A 4 -0.18 1.69 -3.61
C MET A 4 0.51 2.96 -3.05
N GLU A 5 1.78 3.21 -3.37
CA GLU A 5 2.47 4.45 -3.00
C GLU A 5 1.96 5.62 -3.85
N THR A 6 1.70 6.74 -3.20
CA THR A 6 1.31 7.99 -3.86
C THR A 6 2.52 8.68 -4.48
N LYS A 7 2.33 9.88 -5.03
CA LYS A 7 3.45 10.73 -5.46
C LYS A 7 4.28 11.26 -4.28
N VAL A 8 3.72 11.22 -3.07
CA VAL A 8 4.43 11.58 -1.84
C VAL A 8 5.15 10.33 -1.32
N LYS A 9 6.47 10.43 -1.17
CA LYS A 9 7.31 9.32 -0.73
C LYS A 9 6.88 8.79 0.63
N ASN A 10 6.82 7.48 0.76
CA ASN A 10 6.39 6.73 1.94
C ASN A 10 4.93 7.01 2.37
N LEU A 11 4.11 7.63 1.50
CA LEU A 11 2.68 7.78 1.72
C LEU A 11 1.93 6.79 0.81
N PHE A 12 1.14 5.91 1.42
CA PHE A 12 0.39 4.87 0.72
C PHE A 12 -1.10 5.14 0.83
N ALA A 13 -1.82 4.93 -0.27
CA ALA A 13 -3.26 5.13 -0.36
C ALA A 13 -3.95 3.78 -0.60
N VAL A 14 -4.78 3.34 0.34
CA VAL A 14 -5.46 2.04 0.32
C VAL A 14 -6.90 2.17 0.78
N GLY A 15 -7.72 1.18 0.42
CA GLY A 15 -9.12 1.12 0.85
C GLY A 15 -10.05 2.11 0.15
N ASP A 16 -11.32 2.07 0.56
CA ASP A 16 -12.41 2.79 -0.09
C ASP A 16 -12.30 4.31 0.14
N GLY A 17 -11.84 4.74 1.32
CA GLY A 17 -11.64 6.15 1.66
C GLY A 17 -10.57 6.85 0.81
N ALA A 18 -9.67 6.08 0.20
CA ALA A 18 -8.69 6.58 -0.75
C ALA A 18 -9.19 6.53 -2.22
N GLY A 19 -10.40 6.01 -2.45
CA GLY A 19 -10.96 5.80 -3.80
C GLY A 19 -10.35 4.63 -4.57
N ILE A 20 -9.64 3.72 -3.89
CA ILE A 20 -8.89 2.60 -4.52
C ILE A 20 -9.76 1.35 -4.68
N SER A 21 -10.75 1.14 -3.81
CA SER A 21 -11.59 -0.06 -3.78
C SER A 21 -13.09 0.26 -3.68
N ARG A 22 -13.92 -0.77 -3.87
CA ARG A 22 -15.38 -0.74 -3.63
C ARG A 22 -15.81 -1.90 -2.74
N GLY A 23 -15.37 -1.86 -1.49
CA GLY A 23 -15.79 -2.78 -0.44
C GLY A 23 -14.64 -3.54 0.21
N LEU A 24 -14.97 -4.23 1.30
CA LEU A 24 -14.03 -4.81 2.26
C LEU A 24 -12.96 -5.72 1.63
N LEU A 25 -13.35 -6.57 0.68
CA LEU A 25 -12.44 -7.53 0.05
C LEU A 25 -11.31 -6.81 -0.71
N GLN A 26 -11.67 -5.83 -1.54
CA GLN A 26 -10.71 -5.04 -2.30
C GLN A 26 -9.90 -4.10 -1.39
N ALA A 27 -10.53 -3.54 -0.36
CA ALA A 27 -9.85 -2.73 0.64
C ALA A 27 -8.74 -3.54 1.33
N SER A 28 -9.06 -4.77 1.75
CA SER A 28 -8.11 -5.72 2.36
C SER A 28 -6.96 -6.07 1.42
N ALA A 29 -7.26 -6.36 0.15
CA ALA A 29 -6.24 -6.67 -0.85
C ALA A 29 -5.29 -5.50 -1.10
N SER A 30 -5.81 -4.27 -1.23
CA SER A 30 -4.99 -3.07 -1.39
C SER A 30 -4.09 -2.79 -0.18
N GLY A 31 -4.60 -3.01 1.04
CA GLY A 31 -3.81 -2.91 2.27
C GLY A 31 -2.66 -3.91 2.33
N MET A 32 -2.89 -5.15 1.92
CA MET A 32 -1.85 -6.19 1.85
C MET A 32 -0.74 -5.84 0.85
N LEU A 33 -1.07 -5.22 -0.28
CA LEU A 33 -0.07 -4.76 -1.25
C LEU A 33 0.85 -3.67 -0.66
N ALA A 34 0.25 -2.65 -0.04
CA ALA A 34 1.01 -1.58 0.63
C ALA A 34 1.89 -2.14 1.75
N ALA A 35 1.34 -3.02 2.59
CA ALA A 35 2.09 -3.63 3.71
C ALA A 35 3.29 -4.44 3.22
N ARG A 36 3.15 -5.20 2.12
CA ARG A 36 4.27 -5.96 1.52
C ARG A 36 5.35 -5.02 0.98
N ALA A 37 4.98 -3.93 0.34
CA ALA A 37 5.93 -2.94 -0.16
C ALA A 37 6.72 -2.28 1.00
N ILE A 38 6.02 -1.88 2.08
CA ILE A 38 6.63 -1.34 3.29
C ILE A 38 7.59 -2.37 3.91
N ALA A 39 7.14 -3.61 4.08
CA ALA A 39 7.95 -4.67 4.68
C ALA A 39 9.21 -4.99 3.86
N ALA A 40 9.11 -5.03 2.52
CA ALA A 40 10.26 -5.22 1.64
C ALA A 40 11.28 -4.08 1.79
N ARG A 41 10.80 -2.84 1.88
CA ARG A 41 11.66 -1.66 2.06
C ARG A 41 12.35 -1.63 3.41
N LEU A 42 11.65 -2.01 4.48
CA LEU A 42 12.23 -2.12 5.82
C LEU A 42 13.29 -3.23 5.89
N LYS A 43 13.05 -4.36 5.23
CA LYS A 43 14.03 -5.47 5.14
C LYS A 43 15.24 -5.12 4.27
N GLY A 44 15.06 -4.30 3.23
CA GLY A 44 16.14 -3.81 2.38
C GLY A 44 16.86 -2.57 2.92
N GLY A 45 16.39 -1.99 4.03
CA GLY A 45 16.98 -0.83 4.71
C GLY A 45 18.05 -1.18 5.75
N THR A 46 18.39 -2.46 5.88
CA THR A 46 19.57 -2.95 6.61
C THR A 46 20.63 -3.38 5.60
N ALA A 47 21.32 -2.40 5.02
CA ALA A 47 22.64 -2.52 4.42
C ALA A 47 23.32 -1.16 4.48
#